data_AF-A0A925BHJ1-F1
#
_entry.id   AF-A0A925BHJ1-F1
#
_cell.length_a   1.000
_cell.length_b   1.000
_cell.length_c   1.000
_cell.angle_alpha   90.00
_cell.angle_beta   90.00
_cell.angle_gamma   90.00
#
_symmetry.space_group_name_H-M   'P 1'
#
loop_
_entity.id
_entity.type
_entity.pdbx_description
1 polymer ?
#
loop_
_entity_poly.entity_id
_entity_poly.type
_entity_poly.pdbx_seq_one_letter_code
_entity_poly.pdbx_strand_id
1 'polypeptide(L)'
;RRNVDSYQHITPELVGNEMRILVSDLSGQGNMLSKAEEFGLDVSRAEAVKVLEEIKQLEAQGYVFEGAEASVAVRLHRASPDYTPLFTLLDFTVLVEDRQGRGQLSEAMVKIDIDGDIVHTAAEGNGPVNALDLALRKALVGRYPQLADFQLADYKVRILDGGSGTAAITRVLIDTQNGRKRWSTVGAGTNIIRASWLALVDSVEFGLRVAEEIGDGEAGSAFGLRSVTTEMPAIKR
;
A
#
# COMPACT_ATOMS: atom_id res chain seq x y z
N ARG A 1 29.31 -0.49 -4.35
CA ARG A 1 28.59 0.39 -5.31
C ARG A 1 28.79 -0.18 -6.70
N ARG A 2 27.70 -0.39 -7.45
CA ARG A 2 27.70 -1.01 -8.80
C ARG A 2 28.10 0.04 -9.84
N ASN A 3 28.78 -0.36 -10.91
CA ASN A 3 29.16 0.55 -12.00
C ASN A 3 27.94 0.82 -12.90
N VAL A 4 27.58 2.08 -13.08
CA VAL A 4 26.42 2.56 -13.85
C VAL A 4 26.52 2.19 -15.35
N ASP A 5 27.73 2.02 -15.86
CA ASP A 5 27.98 1.74 -17.28
C ASP A 5 27.81 0.26 -17.66
N SER A 6 27.61 -0.64 -16.68
CA SER A 6 27.63 -2.10 -16.94
C SER A 6 26.39 -2.62 -17.68
N TYR A 7 25.32 -1.83 -17.80
CA TYR A 7 24.05 -2.25 -18.41
C TYR A 7 23.43 -1.18 -19.31
N GLN A 8 24.19 -0.11 -19.63
CA GLN A 8 23.68 1.04 -20.36
C GLN A 8 24.58 1.32 -21.56
N HIS A 9 23.97 1.34 -22.75
CA HIS A 9 24.66 1.79 -23.96
C HIS A 9 24.76 3.32 -24.02
N ILE A 10 23.79 4.02 -23.41
CA ILE A 10 23.72 5.48 -23.29
C ILE A 10 23.08 5.84 -21.94
N THR A 11 23.34 7.05 -21.46
CA THR A 11 22.68 7.64 -20.30
C THR A 11 21.15 7.71 -20.53
N PRO A 12 20.31 7.05 -19.71
CA PRO A 12 18.87 6.93 -19.91
C PRO A 12 18.14 8.26 -20.07
N GLU A 13 18.60 9.28 -19.35
CA GLU A 13 18.02 10.62 -19.33
C GLU A 13 18.10 11.29 -20.72
N LEU A 14 19.07 10.90 -21.56
CA LEU A 14 19.21 11.40 -22.93
C LEU A 14 18.10 10.94 -23.87
N VAL A 15 17.37 9.88 -23.51
CA VAL A 15 16.21 9.37 -24.26
C VAL A 15 14.90 9.52 -23.49
N GLY A 16 14.89 10.36 -22.45
CA GLY A 16 13.72 10.58 -21.60
C GLY A 16 13.34 9.35 -20.76
N ASN A 17 14.30 8.46 -20.50
CA ASN A 17 14.16 7.32 -19.62
C ASN A 17 14.90 7.57 -18.30
N GLU A 18 14.65 6.73 -17.30
CA GLU A 18 15.29 6.81 -16.00
C GLU A 18 15.80 5.45 -15.56
N MET A 19 16.84 5.44 -14.73
CA MET A 19 17.30 4.21 -14.09
C MET A 19 16.31 3.77 -13.02
N ARG A 20 15.88 2.52 -13.06
CA ARG A 20 15.02 1.92 -12.03
C ARG A 20 15.68 0.70 -11.41
N ILE A 21 15.67 0.65 -10.08
CA ILE A 21 16.11 -0.53 -9.33
C ILE A 21 14.89 -1.43 -9.14
N LEU A 22 14.90 -2.58 -9.80
CA LEU A 22 13.87 -3.59 -9.64
C LEU A 22 14.07 -4.36 -8.33
N VAL A 23 12.96 -4.66 -7.65
CA VAL A 23 12.92 -5.51 -6.46
C VAL A 23 12.22 -6.81 -6.82
N SER A 24 12.92 -7.92 -6.59
CA SER A 24 12.49 -9.30 -6.85
C SER A 24 13.26 -10.28 -5.95
N ASP A 25 12.94 -11.56 -6.00
CA ASP A 25 13.65 -12.69 -5.38
C ASP A 25 15.16 -12.71 -5.62
N LEU A 26 15.60 -12.29 -6.80
CA LEU A 26 17.01 -12.17 -7.21
C LEU A 26 17.68 -10.89 -6.71
N SER A 27 16.94 -9.99 -6.05
CA SER A 27 17.49 -8.76 -5.52
C SER A 27 18.39 -9.01 -4.31
N GLY A 28 19.50 -8.28 -4.27
CA GLY A 28 20.40 -8.30 -3.12
C GLY A 28 20.00 -7.28 -2.06
N GLN A 29 20.56 -7.44 -0.85
CA GLN A 29 20.40 -6.49 0.26
C GLN A 29 20.69 -5.03 -0.15
N GLY A 30 21.69 -4.82 -1.02
CA GLY A 30 22.03 -3.48 -1.53
C GLY A 30 20.89 -2.81 -2.30
N ASN A 31 20.10 -3.57 -3.06
CA ASN A 31 18.95 -3.04 -3.79
C ASN A 31 17.86 -2.58 -2.83
N MET A 32 17.63 -3.34 -1.74
CA MET A 32 16.63 -2.99 -0.73
C MET A 32 16.97 -1.68 -0.01
N LEU A 33 18.25 -1.48 0.35
CA LEU A 33 18.71 -0.25 0.98
C LEU A 33 18.59 0.96 0.03
N SER A 34 18.98 0.79 -1.23
CA SER A 34 18.79 1.84 -2.24
C SER A 34 17.32 2.19 -2.45
N LYS A 35 16.43 1.19 -2.43
CA LYS A 35 14.99 1.42 -2.58
C LYS A 35 14.39 2.07 -1.33
N ALA A 36 14.87 1.74 -0.13
CA ALA A 36 14.48 2.44 1.09
C ALA A 36 14.86 3.93 1.04
N GLU A 37 16.09 4.23 0.61
CA GLU A 37 16.58 5.60 0.42
C GLU A 37 15.74 6.38 -0.62
N GLU A 38 15.36 5.74 -1.73
CA GLU A 38 14.46 6.32 -2.75
C GLU A 38 13.10 6.72 -2.18
N PHE A 39 12.59 5.96 -1.20
CA PHE A 39 11.33 6.25 -0.52
C PHE A 39 11.49 7.13 0.74
N GLY A 40 12.70 7.61 1.04
CA GLY A 40 12.96 8.42 2.23
C GLY A 40 12.89 7.64 3.55
N LEU A 41 12.96 6.32 3.53
CA LEU A 41 12.86 5.46 4.70
C LEU A 41 14.24 5.18 5.31
N ASP A 42 14.41 5.47 6.61
CA ASP A 42 15.60 5.06 7.35
C ASP A 42 15.47 3.58 7.76
N VAL A 43 16.19 2.71 7.07
CA VAL A 43 16.11 1.26 7.24
C VAL A 43 17.49 0.70 7.51
N SER A 44 17.62 -0.02 8.63
CA SER A 44 18.82 -0.74 8.99
C SER A 44 19.07 -1.92 8.04
N ARG A 45 20.32 -2.38 8.00
CA ARG A 45 20.71 -3.57 7.25
C ARG A 45 19.93 -4.83 7.66
N ALA A 46 19.59 -4.96 8.94
CA ALA A 46 18.87 -6.11 9.46
C ALA A 46 17.40 -6.11 9.01
N GLU A 47 16.74 -4.96 9.04
CA GLU A 47 15.37 -4.79 8.54
C GLU A 47 15.29 -5.05 7.03
N ALA A 48 16.24 -4.50 6.25
CA ALA A 48 16.29 -4.73 4.80
C ALA A 48 16.45 -6.22 4.45
N VAL A 49 17.23 -6.98 5.22
CA VAL A 49 17.36 -8.44 5.04
C VAL A 49 16.07 -9.17 5.40
N LYS A 50 15.41 -8.79 6.51
CA LYS A 50 14.14 -9.37 6.92
C LYS A 50 13.07 -9.19 5.85
N VAL A 51 12.95 -7.98 5.30
CA VAL A 51 11.99 -7.67 4.23
C VAL A 51 12.34 -8.41 2.94
N LEU A 52 13.64 -8.54 2.60
CA LEU A 52 14.05 -9.32 1.43
C LEU A 52 13.64 -10.79 1.54
N GLU A 53 13.81 -11.40 2.73
CA GLU A 53 13.38 -12.78 2.96
C GLU A 53 11.85 -12.92 2.94
N GLU A 54 11.10 -11.94 3.45
CA GLU A 54 9.65 -11.88 3.31
C GLU A 54 9.22 -11.81 1.84
N ILE A 55 9.85 -10.94 1.05
CA ILE A 55 9.57 -10.79 -0.39
C ILE A 55 9.78 -12.13 -1.12
N LYS A 56 10.89 -12.82 -0.88
CA LYS A 56 11.15 -14.14 -1.47
C LYS A 56 10.06 -15.16 -1.12
N GLN A 57 9.62 -15.18 0.14
CA GLN A 57 8.55 -16.08 0.57
C GLN A 57 7.21 -15.75 -0.11
N LEU A 58 6.89 -14.47 -0.26
CA LEU A 58 5.67 -14.02 -0.91
C LEU A 58 5.71 -14.28 -2.42
N GLU A 59 6.84 -14.09 -3.09
CA GLU A 59 6.97 -14.41 -4.52
C GLU A 59 6.82 -15.90 -4.80
N ALA A 60 7.33 -16.76 -3.90
CA ALA A 60 7.05 -18.21 -3.95
C ALA A 60 5.55 -18.53 -3.76
N GLN A 61 4.79 -17.65 -3.12
CA GLN A 61 3.33 -17.73 -2.98
C GLN A 61 2.56 -17.00 -4.09
N GLY A 62 3.26 -16.51 -5.12
CA GLY A 62 2.67 -15.91 -6.31
C GLY A 62 2.63 -14.38 -6.34
N TYR A 63 3.19 -13.68 -5.35
CA TYR A 63 3.42 -12.24 -5.49
C TYR A 63 4.42 -11.96 -6.61
N VAL A 64 4.38 -10.75 -7.17
CA VAL A 64 5.49 -10.15 -7.92
C VAL A 64 5.54 -8.70 -7.49
N PHE A 65 6.70 -8.30 -6.98
CA PHE A 65 6.92 -6.93 -6.52
C PHE A 65 7.44 -6.00 -7.63
N GLU A 66 7.89 -6.58 -8.75
CA GLU A 66 8.20 -5.83 -9.95
C GLU A 66 6.96 -5.06 -10.44
N GLY A 67 7.08 -3.73 -10.55
CA GLY A 67 5.97 -2.85 -10.90
C GLY A 67 4.97 -2.60 -9.75
N ALA A 68 5.28 -3.03 -8.52
CA ALA A 68 4.48 -2.83 -7.32
C ALA A 68 5.34 -2.27 -6.16
N GLU A 69 6.16 -1.27 -6.46
CA GLU A 69 7.21 -0.79 -5.55
C GLU A 69 6.64 -0.19 -4.25
N ALA A 70 5.42 0.33 -4.26
CA ALA A 70 4.75 0.81 -3.05
C ALA A 70 4.50 -0.32 -2.03
N SER A 71 4.20 -1.54 -2.49
CA SER A 71 4.08 -2.70 -1.60
C SER A 71 5.43 -3.10 -0.98
N VAL A 72 6.55 -2.79 -1.62
CA VAL A 72 7.90 -2.96 -1.04
C VAL A 72 8.15 -1.88 0.01
N ALA A 73 7.87 -0.62 -0.30
CA ALA A 73 8.04 0.50 0.62
C ALA A 73 7.24 0.31 1.92
N VAL A 74 5.98 -0.13 1.81
CA VAL A 74 5.12 -0.44 2.96
C VAL A 74 5.72 -1.54 3.82
N ARG A 75 6.32 -2.58 3.22
CA ARG A 75 7.00 -3.65 3.99
C ARG A 75 8.26 -3.16 4.69
N LEU A 76 9.03 -2.30 4.04
CA LEU A 76 10.18 -1.62 4.65
C LEU A 76 9.73 -0.77 5.84
N HIS A 77 8.66 0.01 5.70
CA HIS A 77 8.09 0.80 6.78
C HIS A 77 7.58 -0.08 7.94
N ARG A 78 6.87 -1.17 7.64
CA ARG A 78 6.38 -2.16 8.62
C ARG A 78 7.48 -2.90 9.36
N ALA A 79 8.71 -2.93 8.83
CA ALA A 79 9.84 -3.56 9.49
C ALA A 79 10.41 -2.72 10.64
N SER A 80 10.09 -1.42 10.69
CA SER A 80 10.56 -0.51 11.73
C SER A 80 10.07 -0.93 13.13
N PRO A 81 10.90 -0.84 14.19
CA PRO A 81 10.53 -1.26 15.55
C PRO A 81 9.38 -0.46 16.17
N ASP A 82 9.18 0.78 15.73
CA ASP A 82 8.15 1.70 16.17
C ASP A 82 6.91 1.72 15.27
N TYR A 83 6.85 0.84 14.27
CA TYR A 83 5.70 0.75 13.37
C TYR A 83 4.41 0.44 14.14
N THR A 84 3.39 1.24 13.86
CA THR A 84 2.01 1.02 14.31
C THR A 84 1.08 1.05 13.10
N PRO A 85 0.17 0.09 12.90
CA PRO A 85 -0.74 0.11 11.75
C PRO A 85 -1.71 1.30 11.81
N LEU A 86 -2.13 1.82 10.65
CA LEU A 86 -3.14 2.88 10.56
C LEU A 86 -4.52 2.43 11.05
N PHE A 87 -4.81 1.14 10.85
CA PHE A 87 -6.03 0.44 11.25
C PHE A 87 -5.78 -1.07 11.17
N THR A 88 -6.64 -1.85 11.82
CA THR A 88 -6.65 -3.31 11.72
C THR A 88 -7.96 -3.78 11.12
N LEU A 89 -7.91 -4.67 10.13
CA LEU A 89 -9.12 -5.33 9.61
C LEU A 89 -9.66 -6.32 10.66
N LEU A 90 -10.92 -6.15 11.05
CA LEU A 90 -11.64 -7.14 11.85
C LEU A 90 -12.36 -8.14 10.94
N ASP A 91 -13.16 -7.64 9.99
CA ASP A 91 -13.82 -8.43 8.96
C ASP A 91 -14.26 -7.57 7.76
N PHE A 92 -14.50 -8.22 6.62
CA PHE A 92 -15.22 -7.63 5.51
C PHE A 92 -16.18 -8.65 4.91
N THR A 93 -17.28 -8.17 4.35
CA THR A 93 -18.24 -8.95 3.57
C THR A 93 -18.45 -8.27 2.24
N VAL A 94 -18.49 -9.04 1.15
CA VAL A 94 -18.82 -8.53 -0.18
C VAL A 94 -19.99 -9.31 -0.74
N LEU A 95 -21.05 -8.60 -1.09
CA LEU A 95 -22.26 -9.12 -1.73
C LEU A 95 -22.24 -8.72 -3.20
N VAL A 96 -22.35 -9.71 -4.09
CA VAL A 96 -22.54 -9.50 -5.53
C VAL A 96 -23.82 -10.22 -5.93
N GLU A 97 -24.75 -9.49 -6.52
CA GLU A 97 -25.98 -10.05 -7.03
C GLU A 97 -26.15 -9.71 -8.51
N ASP A 98 -26.57 -10.69 -9.30
CA ASP A 98 -27.09 -10.47 -10.65
C ASP A 98 -28.49 -11.07 -10.70
N ARG A 99 -29.50 -10.20 -10.71
CA ARG A 99 -30.91 -10.58 -10.61
C ARG A 99 -31.64 -10.20 -11.89
N GLN A 100 -32.27 -11.18 -12.53
CA GLN A 100 -33.11 -10.93 -13.70
C GLN A 100 -34.14 -9.83 -13.42
N GLY A 101 -34.13 -8.78 -14.24
CA GLY A 101 -35.04 -7.63 -14.13
C GLY A 101 -34.72 -6.61 -13.05
N ARG A 102 -33.68 -6.80 -12.23
CA ARG A 102 -33.23 -5.85 -11.19
C ARG A 102 -31.80 -5.34 -11.37
N GLY A 103 -31.05 -5.93 -12.30
CA GLY A 103 -29.69 -5.53 -12.63
C GLY A 103 -28.65 -6.12 -11.69
N GLN A 104 -27.44 -5.59 -11.80
CA GLN A 104 -26.29 -6.00 -11.02
C GLN A 104 -26.14 -5.10 -9.79
N LEU A 105 -25.92 -5.71 -8.62
CA LEU A 105 -25.57 -5.04 -7.37
C LEU A 105 -24.21 -5.53 -6.90
N SER A 106 -23.38 -4.60 -6.42
CA SER A 106 -22.14 -4.92 -5.70
C SER A 106 -22.03 -4.04 -4.47
N GLU A 107 -22.12 -4.65 -3.30
CA GLU A 107 -22.01 -3.98 -2.01
C GLU A 107 -20.87 -4.61 -1.21
N ALA A 108 -20.11 -3.79 -0.50
CA ALA A 108 -19.12 -4.26 0.45
C ALA A 108 -19.32 -3.59 1.80
N MET A 109 -19.12 -4.39 2.85
CA MET A 109 -19.15 -4.00 4.24
C MET A 109 -17.77 -4.26 4.83
N VAL A 110 -17.24 -3.28 5.55
CA VAL A 110 -15.90 -3.30 6.14
C VAL A 110 -16.02 -2.92 7.61
N LYS A 111 -15.39 -3.72 8.46
CA LYS A 111 -15.24 -3.47 9.90
C LYS A 111 -13.76 -3.39 10.25
N ILE A 112 -13.33 -2.22 10.71
CA ILE A 112 -11.94 -1.95 11.07
C ILE A 112 -11.85 -1.37 12.48
N ASP A 113 -10.71 -1.61 13.11
CA ASP A 113 -10.31 -0.98 14.37
C ASP A 113 -9.29 0.13 14.05
N ILE A 114 -9.57 1.35 14.49
CA ILE A 114 -8.68 2.50 14.39
C ILE A 114 -8.35 2.97 15.80
N ASP A 115 -7.18 2.63 16.32
CA ASP A 115 -6.72 3.01 17.67
C ASP A 115 -7.72 2.67 18.81
N GLY A 116 -8.48 1.58 18.67
CA GLY A 116 -9.51 1.12 19.61
C GLY A 116 -10.94 1.52 19.22
N ASP A 117 -11.12 2.44 18.26
CA ASP A 117 -12.42 2.84 17.74
C ASP A 117 -12.84 1.91 16.60
N ILE A 118 -13.86 1.09 16.85
CA ILE A 118 -14.41 0.16 15.85
C ILE A 118 -15.33 0.94 14.90
N VAL A 119 -14.93 1.02 13.64
CA VAL A 119 -15.72 1.60 12.55
C VAL A 119 -16.30 0.48 11.70
N HIS A 120 -17.60 0.55 11.47
CA HIS A 120 -18.33 -0.42 10.64
C HIS A 120 -19.15 0.32 9.59
N THR A 121 -18.79 0.13 8.32
CA THR A 121 -19.41 0.86 7.21
C THR A 121 -19.63 -0.02 6.00
N ALA A 122 -20.61 0.35 5.17
CA ALA A 122 -20.83 -0.26 3.86
C ALA A 122 -20.86 0.79 2.74
N ALA A 123 -20.56 0.33 1.53
CA ALA A 123 -20.66 1.09 0.29
C ALA A 123 -21.07 0.19 -0.88
N GLU A 124 -21.82 0.77 -1.82
CA GLU A 124 -22.13 0.18 -3.11
C GLU A 124 -21.13 0.69 -4.17
N GLY A 125 -20.84 -0.12 -5.17
CA GLY A 125 -19.95 0.25 -6.27
C GLY A 125 -20.27 -0.49 -7.57
N ASN A 126 -19.56 -0.13 -8.63
CA ASN A 126 -19.75 -0.74 -9.96
C ASN A 126 -19.30 -2.21 -10.03
N GLY A 127 -18.68 -2.71 -8.97
CA GLY A 127 -18.20 -4.08 -8.83
C GLY A 127 -17.67 -4.32 -7.41
N PRO A 128 -17.38 -5.58 -7.03
CA PRO A 128 -17.02 -5.93 -5.67
C PRO A 128 -15.77 -5.22 -5.14
N VAL A 129 -14.75 -5.06 -5.99
CA VAL A 129 -13.50 -4.38 -5.60
C VAL A 129 -13.72 -2.88 -5.43
N ASN A 130 -14.52 -2.26 -6.30
CA ASN A 130 -14.84 -0.84 -6.17
C ASN A 130 -15.70 -0.57 -4.93
N ALA A 131 -16.68 -1.42 -4.64
CA ALA A 131 -17.47 -1.34 -3.42
C ALA A 131 -16.58 -1.47 -2.16
N LEU A 132 -15.62 -2.40 -2.19
CA LEU A 132 -14.67 -2.63 -1.09
C LEU A 132 -13.74 -1.44 -0.85
N ASP A 133 -13.21 -0.85 -1.93
CA ASP A 133 -12.40 0.37 -1.90
C ASP A 133 -13.18 1.56 -1.31
N LEU A 134 -14.42 1.77 -1.78
CA LEU A 134 -15.29 2.84 -1.27
C LEU A 134 -15.65 2.64 0.20
N ALA A 135 -15.92 1.41 0.63
CA ALA A 135 -16.22 1.08 2.02
C ALA A 135 -15.01 1.34 2.94
N LEU A 136 -13.81 0.92 2.52
CA LEU A 136 -12.57 1.19 3.25
C LEU A 136 -12.31 2.69 3.39
N ARG A 137 -12.40 3.45 2.29
CA ARG A 137 -12.23 4.91 2.31
C ARG A 137 -13.25 5.60 3.20
N LYS A 138 -14.52 5.19 3.12
CA LYS A 138 -15.59 5.70 3.97
C LYS A 138 -15.31 5.46 5.46
N ALA A 139 -14.73 4.32 5.81
CA ALA A 139 -14.34 4.03 7.18
C ALA A 139 -13.18 4.92 7.68
N LEU A 140 -12.25 5.27 6.79
CA LEU A 140 -11.01 5.97 7.15
C LEU A 140 -11.06 7.50 6.99
N VAL A 141 -11.92 8.04 6.12
CA VAL A 141 -11.91 9.46 5.73
C VAL A 141 -12.12 10.42 6.90
N GLY A 142 -12.85 9.99 7.94
CA GLY A 142 -13.03 10.79 9.17
C GLY A 142 -11.73 11.04 9.93
N ARG A 143 -10.78 10.10 9.86
CA ARG A 143 -9.47 10.19 10.52
C ARG A 143 -8.36 10.66 9.57
N TYR A 144 -8.47 10.30 8.30
CA TYR A 144 -7.50 10.59 7.23
C TYR A 144 -8.20 11.27 6.04
N PRO A 145 -8.50 12.57 6.12
CA PRO A 145 -9.23 13.28 5.07
C PRO A 145 -8.53 13.28 3.70
N GLN A 146 -7.20 13.09 3.67
CA GLN A 146 -6.41 13.05 2.44
C GLN A 146 -6.82 11.89 1.51
N LEU A 147 -7.46 10.85 2.04
CA LEU A 147 -8.00 9.74 1.24
C LEU A 147 -9.10 10.17 0.25
N ALA A 148 -9.72 11.34 0.46
CA ALA A 148 -10.68 11.90 -0.48
C ALA A 148 -10.04 12.20 -1.86
N ASP A 149 -8.73 12.47 -1.90
CA ASP A 149 -8.01 12.80 -3.14
C ASP A 149 -7.45 11.57 -3.86
N PHE A 150 -7.55 10.38 -3.26
CA PHE A 150 -7.00 9.17 -3.85
C PHE A 150 -8.00 8.63 -4.86
N GLN A 151 -7.52 8.03 -5.94
CA GLN A 151 -8.36 7.38 -6.94
C GLN A 151 -7.69 6.11 -7.43
N LEU A 152 -8.45 5.02 -7.52
CA LEU A 152 -8.01 3.82 -8.22
C LEU A 152 -7.94 4.14 -9.73
N ALA A 153 -6.73 4.15 -10.26
CA ALA A 153 -6.43 4.52 -11.65
C ALA A 153 -6.40 3.33 -12.60
N ASP A 154 -5.99 2.15 -12.11
CA ASP A 154 -5.94 0.92 -12.91
C ASP A 154 -6.04 -0.32 -12.00
N TYR A 155 -6.57 -1.41 -12.55
CA TYR A 155 -6.76 -2.68 -11.86
C TYR A 155 -6.44 -3.82 -12.82
N LYS A 156 -5.40 -4.61 -12.49
CA LYS A 156 -4.94 -5.72 -13.33
C LYS A 156 -4.94 -7.02 -12.54
N VAL A 157 -5.47 -8.07 -13.16
CA VAL A 157 -5.51 -9.42 -12.59
C VAL A 157 -4.73 -10.36 -13.48
N ARG A 158 -3.87 -11.18 -12.88
CA ARG A 158 -3.13 -12.24 -13.58
C ARG A 158 -3.26 -13.56 -12.84
N ILE A 159 -3.50 -14.62 -13.59
CA ILE A 159 -3.53 -15.99 -13.07
C ILE A 159 -2.16 -16.62 -13.32
N LEU A 160 -1.57 -17.23 -12.29
CA LEU A 160 -0.20 -17.74 -12.36
C LEU A 160 -0.09 -19.14 -12.94
N ASP A 161 -0.95 -20.04 -12.46
CA ASP A 161 -0.98 -21.42 -12.90
C ASP A 161 -2.34 -21.74 -13.52
N GLY A 162 -2.38 -21.82 -14.85
CA GLY A 162 -3.59 -22.18 -15.58
C GLY A 162 -4.05 -23.62 -15.35
N GLY A 163 -3.20 -24.50 -14.80
CA GLY A 163 -3.51 -25.91 -14.55
C GLY A 163 -4.52 -26.12 -13.42
N SER A 164 -4.54 -25.20 -12.44
CA SER A 164 -5.42 -25.27 -11.26
C SER A 164 -6.80 -24.63 -11.47
N GLY A 165 -7.10 -24.13 -12.67
CA GLY A 165 -8.40 -23.53 -13.02
C GLY A 165 -8.79 -22.38 -12.07
N THR A 166 -10.00 -22.42 -11.52
CA THR A 166 -10.50 -21.39 -10.59
C THR A 166 -9.86 -21.40 -9.20
N ALA A 167 -9.09 -22.45 -8.87
CA ALA A 167 -8.33 -22.55 -7.63
C ALA A 167 -6.93 -21.93 -7.76
N ALA A 168 -6.57 -21.44 -8.95
CA ALA A 168 -5.27 -20.87 -9.21
C ALA A 168 -5.00 -19.61 -8.37
N ILE A 169 -3.72 -19.42 -8.03
CA ILE A 169 -3.28 -18.21 -7.36
C ILE A 169 -3.50 -17.03 -8.32
N THR A 170 -4.27 -16.07 -7.83
CA THR A 170 -4.59 -14.84 -8.53
C THR A 170 -3.72 -13.73 -7.98
N ARG A 171 -3.02 -13.03 -8.88
CA ARG A 171 -2.28 -11.81 -8.57
C ARG A 171 -3.11 -10.60 -8.97
N VAL A 172 -3.21 -9.64 -8.08
CA VAL A 172 -3.91 -8.38 -8.25
C VAL A 172 -2.91 -7.24 -8.13
N LEU A 173 -2.84 -6.40 -9.17
CA LEU A 173 -2.09 -5.16 -9.16
C LEU A 173 -3.09 -4.00 -9.17
N ILE A 174 -2.93 -3.06 -8.25
CA ILE A 174 -3.75 -1.85 -8.15
C ILE A 174 -2.83 -0.67 -8.37
N ASP A 175 -3.17 0.19 -9.33
CA ASP A 175 -2.59 1.51 -9.45
C ASP A 175 -3.51 2.51 -8.78
N THR A 176 -2.97 3.26 -7.83
CA THR A 176 -3.67 4.36 -7.18
C THR A 176 -2.93 5.65 -7.50
N GLN A 177 -3.67 6.74 -7.63
CA GLN A 177 -3.09 8.06 -7.76
C GLN A 177 -3.75 9.01 -6.78
N ASN A 178 -2.99 9.99 -6.32
CA ASN A 178 -3.53 11.28 -5.90
C ASN A 178 -3.20 12.30 -6.99
N GLY A 179 -3.74 13.52 -6.93
CA GLY A 179 -3.49 14.55 -7.95
C GLY A 179 -2.01 14.93 -8.20
N ARG A 180 -1.05 14.31 -7.49
CA ARG A 180 0.39 14.58 -7.57
C ARG A 180 1.21 13.35 -7.96
N LYS A 181 0.87 12.16 -7.45
CA LYS A 181 1.66 10.94 -7.55
C LYS A 181 0.78 9.76 -7.94
N ARG A 182 1.37 8.79 -8.64
CA ARG A 182 0.78 7.48 -8.94
C ARG A 182 1.69 6.41 -8.38
N TRP A 183 1.11 5.38 -7.77
CA TRP A 183 1.81 4.25 -7.20
C TRP A 183 1.06 2.97 -7.44
N SER A 184 1.79 1.86 -7.35
CA SER A 184 1.28 0.53 -7.68
C SER A 184 1.56 -0.44 -6.53
N THR A 185 0.56 -1.21 -6.17
CA THR A 185 0.60 -2.19 -5.07
C THR A 185 0.09 -3.55 -5.51
N VAL A 186 0.57 -4.60 -4.87
CA VAL A 186 0.27 -5.99 -5.23
C VAL A 186 -0.34 -6.78 -4.07
N GLY A 187 -1.31 -7.61 -4.40
CA GLY A 187 -1.85 -8.65 -3.55
C GLY A 187 -1.93 -9.97 -4.32
N ALA A 188 -1.78 -11.10 -3.64
CA ALA A 188 -1.97 -12.40 -4.26
C ALA A 188 -2.65 -13.40 -3.31
N GLY A 189 -3.39 -14.32 -3.90
CA GLY A 189 -4.06 -15.40 -3.19
C GLY A 189 -5.06 -16.14 -4.08
N THR A 190 -5.61 -17.24 -3.56
CA THR A 190 -6.65 -18.01 -4.26
C THR A 190 -8.00 -17.30 -4.31
N ASN A 191 -8.25 -16.36 -3.40
CA ASN A 191 -9.44 -15.52 -3.39
C ASN A 191 -9.10 -14.12 -3.92
N ILE A 192 -9.64 -13.76 -5.08
CA ILE A 192 -9.41 -12.48 -5.75
C ILE A 192 -9.85 -11.27 -4.91
N ILE A 193 -10.91 -11.38 -4.11
CA ILE A 193 -11.39 -10.29 -3.25
C ILE A 193 -10.41 -10.06 -2.11
N ARG A 194 -9.90 -11.14 -1.50
CA ARG A 194 -8.87 -11.03 -0.45
C ARG A 194 -7.54 -10.51 -1.01
N ALA A 195 -7.14 -10.96 -2.20
CA ALA A 195 -5.95 -10.41 -2.87
C ALA A 195 -6.11 -8.91 -3.16
N SER A 196 -7.30 -8.48 -3.62
CA SER A 196 -7.61 -7.07 -3.84
C SER A 196 -7.57 -6.26 -2.54
N TRP A 197 -8.08 -6.81 -1.44
CA TRP A 197 -8.00 -6.17 -0.13
C TRP A 197 -6.56 -5.91 0.30
N LEU A 198 -5.67 -6.90 0.18
CA LEU A 198 -4.26 -6.76 0.55
C LEU A 198 -3.57 -5.65 -0.26
N ALA A 199 -3.84 -5.59 -1.57
CA ALA A 199 -3.35 -4.51 -2.43
C ALA A 199 -3.92 -3.14 -2.02
N LEU A 200 -5.23 -3.05 -1.71
CA LEU A 200 -5.87 -1.81 -1.28
C LEU A 200 -5.29 -1.28 0.04
N VAL A 201 -5.06 -2.15 1.02
CA VAL A 201 -4.45 -1.77 2.31
C VAL A 201 -3.04 -1.23 2.11
N ASP A 202 -2.20 -1.95 1.35
CA ASP A 202 -0.86 -1.46 1.01
C ASP A 202 -0.94 -0.11 0.28
N SER A 203 -1.91 0.09 -0.62
CA SER A 203 -2.07 1.34 -1.37
C SER A 203 -2.43 2.52 -0.47
N VAL A 204 -3.38 2.32 0.44
CA VAL A 204 -3.82 3.32 1.42
C VAL A 204 -2.67 3.68 2.36
N GLU A 205 -1.97 2.68 2.88
CA GLU A 205 -0.84 2.88 3.80
C GLU A 205 0.32 3.62 3.12
N PHE A 206 0.69 3.21 1.91
CA PHE A 206 1.71 3.91 1.13
C PHE A 206 1.32 5.36 0.88
N GLY A 207 0.09 5.59 0.41
CA GLY A 207 -0.37 6.93 0.06
C GLY A 207 -0.41 7.87 1.26
N LEU A 208 -0.79 7.38 2.44
CA LEU A 208 -0.90 8.20 3.66
C LEU A 208 0.43 8.43 4.40
N ARG A 209 1.37 7.47 4.33
CA ARG A 209 2.61 7.57 5.12
C ARG A 209 3.86 7.81 4.30
N VAL A 210 3.96 7.20 3.13
CA VAL A 210 5.21 7.21 2.36
C VAL A 210 5.13 8.23 1.22
N ALA A 211 3.99 8.32 0.54
CA ALA A 211 3.82 9.25 -0.58
C ALA A 211 3.78 10.72 -0.14
N GLU A 212 3.26 11.02 1.06
CA GLU A 212 3.28 12.36 1.66
C GLU A 212 4.71 12.78 2.04
N GLU A 213 5.50 11.91 2.69
CA GLU A 213 6.88 12.21 3.12
C GLU A 213 7.81 12.50 1.93
N ILE A 214 7.63 11.82 0.80
CA ILE A 214 8.41 12.06 -0.43
C ILE A 214 7.97 13.39 -1.11
N GLY A 215 6.89 14.04 -0.66
CA GLY A 215 6.32 15.25 -1.27
C GLY A 215 6.87 16.58 -0.72
N ASP A 216 7.46 16.56 0.47
CA ASP A 216 7.82 17.77 1.23
C ASP A 216 9.33 18.09 1.24
N GLY A 217 10.09 17.52 0.29
CA GLY A 217 11.52 17.82 0.11
C GLY A 217 11.85 19.29 -0.23
N GLU A 218 10.84 20.16 -0.44
CA GLU A 218 11.04 21.61 -0.59
C GLU A 218 10.21 22.49 0.36
N ALA A 219 9.43 21.95 1.32
CA ALA A 219 8.68 22.78 2.25
C ALA A 219 8.33 22.10 3.58
N GLY A 220 8.98 22.55 4.67
CA GLY A 220 8.31 22.58 5.98
C GLY A 220 8.92 21.76 7.11
N SER A 221 10.11 22.16 7.56
CA SER A 221 10.52 21.95 8.94
C SER A 221 9.60 22.74 9.90
N ALA A 222 8.42 22.22 10.26
CA ALA A 222 7.59 22.81 11.31
C ALA A 222 6.47 21.90 11.83
N PHE A 223 6.79 20.72 12.38
CA PHE A 223 5.91 20.09 13.39
C PHE A 223 6.73 19.64 14.59
N GLY A 224 7.19 20.63 15.36
CA GLY A 224 7.65 20.41 16.73
C GLY A 224 6.43 20.26 17.64
N LEU A 225 6.20 19.04 18.14
CA LEU A 225 5.29 18.76 19.24
C LEU A 225 5.68 19.60 20.46
N ARG A 226 4.94 20.68 20.75
CA ARG A 226 4.97 21.33 22.05
C ARG A 226 3.98 20.64 22.97
N SER A 227 4.51 19.90 23.94
CA SER A 227 3.80 19.47 25.13
C SER A 227 3.33 20.69 25.92
N VAL A 228 2.01 20.88 26.00
CA VAL A 228 1.40 21.85 26.93
C VAL A 228 1.15 21.11 28.24
N THR A 229 2.06 21.31 29.21
CA THR A 229 1.82 20.95 30.60
C THR A 229 1.00 22.06 31.24
N THR A 230 -0.28 21.81 31.46
CA THR A 230 -1.15 22.71 32.23
C THR A 230 -0.91 22.48 33.72
N GLU A 231 -0.17 23.38 34.37
CA GLU A 231 -0.14 23.48 35.83
C GLU A 231 -1.39 24.24 36.33
N MET A 232 -2.19 23.59 37.18
CA MET A 232 -3.28 24.21 37.95
C MET A 232 -2.69 24.99 39.14
N PRO A 233 -3.13 26.23 39.43
CA PRO A 233 -2.68 26.95 40.60
C PRO A 233 -3.40 26.45 41.86
N ALA A 234 -2.62 26.12 42.88
CA ALA A 234 -3.12 25.78 44.20
C ALA A 234 -3.64 27.03 44.93
N ILE A 235 -4.93 27.02 45.29
CA ILE A 235 -5.53 27.96 46.24
C ILE A 235 -5.23 27.43 47.65
N LYS A 236 -4.50 28.20 48.47
CA LYS A 236 -4.50 28.03 49.93
C LYS A 236 -4.92 29.33 50.61
N ARG A 237 -5.83 29.13 51.57
CA ARG A 237 -6.37 30.10 52.53
C ARG A 237 -5.30 30.63 53.47
#